data_AF-A0A937K2R8-F1
#
_entry.id   AF-A0A937K2R8-F1
#
_cell.length_a   1.000
_cell.length_b   1.000
_cell.length_c   1.000
_cell.angle_alpha   90.00
_cell.angle_beta   90.00
_cell.angle_gamma   90.00
#
_symmetry.space_group_name_H-M   'P 1'
#
loop_
_entity.id
_entity.type
_entity.pdbx_description
1 polymer ?
#
loop_
_entity_poly.entity_id
_entity_poly.type
_entity_poly.pdbx_seq_one_letter_code
_entity_poly.pdbx_strand_id
1 'polypeptide(L)'
;MADLKATTMRLSEETIKNFREVAEKEGITQEQCMASLLQVFEMQQAKSTLKDRKREIETFEEYVSRLQNLYLASLEMNVTAEEKISKELSEKLNEKNEVILSLNKEINNLKNQISEIKETNKRLEESLKEKDSVTKSTEELNAQNKFLLNQINKENEMLYSKIDELKSLEDKFSSLSLENKKLNGDFSTLSSKLAEKDMYISSLLDKISFLESNLEHSTSDIKAIRLEHKEEIQNISKVHNLDKENSLKQQKENLQEYYSRKIEMEIEHIKLIKDTEIKNLQDKLEGFKNNK
;
A
#
# COMPACT_ATOMS: atom_id res chain seq x y z
N MET A 1 136.80 -42.58 -17.56
CA MET A 1 136.56 -41.34 -18.31
C MET A 1 137.70 -41.22 -19.30
N ALA A 2 137.46 -41.58 -20.56
CA ALA A 2 138.47 -41.42 -21.59
C ALA A 2 138.53 -39.94 -21.94
N ASP A 3 139.69 -39.31 -21.77
CA ASP A 3 139.96 -37.96 -22.26
C ASP A 3 139.68 -37.93 -23.77
N LEU A 4 138.53 -37.36 -24.15
CA LEU A 4 138.23 -37.01 -25.53
C LEU A 4 139.18 -35.87 -25.91
N LYS A 5 140.34 -36.25 -26.47
CA LYS A 5 141.29 -35.32 -27.08
C LYS A 5 140.52 -34.47 -28.09
N ALA A 6 140.51 -33.15 -27.89
CA ALA A 6 139.92 -32.22 -28.83
C ALA A 6 140.61 -32.38 -30.21
N THR A 7 139.92 -33.05 -31.13
CA THR A 7 140.39 -33.20 -32.52
C THR A 7 139.98 -31.95 -33.27
N THR A 8 140.94 -31.07 -33.53
CA THR A 8 140.69 -29.79 -34.22
C THR A 8 140.75 -30.00 -35.73
N MET A 9 139.60 -30.01 -36.40
CA MET A 9 139.54 -29.86 -37.86
C MET A 9 139.62 -28.38 -38.22
N ARG A 10 140.52 -28.03 -39.14
CA ARG A 10 140.58 -26.68 -39.70
C ARG A 10 139.53 -26.55 -40.80
N LEU A 11 138.41 -25.94 -40.45
CA LEU A 11 137.36 -25.53 -41.39
C LEU A 11 137.36 -24.00 -41.47
N SER A 12 136.92 -23.45 -42.60
CA SER A 12 136.70 -22.00 -42.69
C SER A 12 135.58 -21.57 -41.75
N GLU A 13 135.61 -20.34 -41.26
CA GLU A 13 134.54 -19.79 -40.41
C GLU A 13 133.17 -19.87 -41.10
N GLU A 14 133.12 -19.70 -42.41
CA GLU A 14 131.92 -19.83 -43.22
C GLU A 14 131.36 -21.26 -43.21
N THR A 15 132.24 -22.27 -43.37
CA THR A 15 131.84 -23.67 -43.32
C THR A 15 131.31 -24.06 -41.95
N ILE A 16 131.95 -23.60 -40.87
CA ILE A 16 131.49 -23.85 -39.50
C ILE A 16 130.12 -23.21 -39.27
N LYS A 17 129.91 -21.98 -39.76
CA LYS A 17 128.63 -21.28 -39.63
C LYS A 17 127.50 -22.03 -40.34
N ASN A 18 127.70 -22.40 -41.60
CA ASN A 18 126.70 -23.13 -42.39
C ASN A 18 126.36 -24.48 -41.74
N PHE A 19 127.35 -25.15 -41.17
CA PHE A 19 127.15 -26.42 -40.48
C PHE A 19 126.28 -26.30 -39.23
N ARG A 20 126.43 -25.20 -38.47
CA ARG A 20 125.58 -24.93 -37.29
C ARG A 20 124.15 -24.60 -37.68
N GLU A 21 123.97 -23.78 -38.70
CA GLU A 21 122.63 -23.39 -39.18
C GLU A 21 121.83 -24.60 -39.67
N VAL A 22 122.48 -25.54 -40.37
CA VAL A 22 121.85 -26.79 -40.80
C VAL A 22 121.45 -27.67 -39.61
N ALA A 23 122.34 -27.82 -38.63
CA ALA A 23 122.06 -28.62 -37.44
C ALA A 23 120.91 -28.03 -36.59
N GLU A 24 120.86 -26.71 -36.42
CA GLU A 24 119.78 -26.01 -35.69
C GLU A 24 118.43 -26.12 -36.40
N LYS A 25 118.40 -25.98 -37.73
CA LYS A 25 117.15 -26.06 -38.51
C LYS A 25 116.49 -27.45 -38.42
N GLU A 26 117.30 -28.50 -38.43
CA GLU A 26 116.84 -29.88 -38.31
C GLU A 26 116.71 -30.35 -36.85
N GLY A 27 117.03 -29.48 -35.87
CA GLY A 27 116.90 -29.76 -34.44
C GLY A 27 117.87 -30.82 -33.90
N ILE A 28 119.01 -31.04 -34.56
CA ILE A 28 120.00 -32.08 -34.23
C ILE A 28 121.33 -31.47 -33.76
N THR A 29 122.14 -32.25 -33.03
CA THR A 29 123.47 -31.77 -32.60
C THR A 29 124.45 -31.71 -33.77
N GLN A 30 125.51 -30.90 -33.65
CA GLN A 30 126.55 -30.81 -34.68
C GLN A 30 127.24 -32.17 -34.92
N GLU A 31 127.41 -32.99 -33.88
CA GLU A 31 127.95 -34.35 -34.03
C GLU A 31 127.00 -35.26 -34.82
N GLN A 32 125.69 -35.18 -34.56
CA GLN A 32 124.68 -35.92 -35.31
C GLN A 32 124.62 -35.45 -36.77
N CYS A 33 124.69 -34.15 -37.01
CA CYS A 33 124.75 -33.60 -38.37
C CYS A 33 125.99 -34.10 -39.14
N MET A 34 127.15 -34.19 -38.48
CA MET A 34 128.38 -34.74 -39.08
C MET A 34 128.27 -36.25 -39.32
N ALA A 35 127.70 -37.00 -38.39
CA ALA A 35 127.44 -38.42 -38.57
C ALA A 35 126.48 -38.67 -39.74
N SER A 36 125.41 -37.89 -39.89
CA SER A 36 124.48 -37.97 -41.02
C SER A 36 125.15 -37.61 -42.34
N LEU A 37 126.00 -36.58 -42.38
CA LEU A 37 126.76 -36.24 -43.58
C LEU A 37 127.76 -37.33 -43.97
N LEU A 38 128.45 -37.91 -42.98
CA LEU A 38 129.33 -39.06 -43.20
C LEU A 38 128.55 -40.26 -43.73
N GLN A 39 127.37 -40.55 -43.17
CA GLN A 39 126.52 -41.64 -43.64
C GLN A 39 126.01 -41.41 -45.06
N VAL A 40 125.62 -40.19 -45.42
CA VAL A 40 125.25 -39.82 -46.79
C VAL A 40 126.43 -39.98 -47.75
N PHE A 41 127.63 -39.57 -47.31
CA PHE A 41 128.85 -39.70 -48.11
C PHE A 41 129.27 -41.16 -48.29
N GLU A 42 129.20 -41.98 -47.23
CA GLU A 42 129.43 -43.43 -47.26
C GLU A 42 128.40 -44.13 -48.15
N MET A 43 127.14 -43.71 -48.12
CA MET A 43 126.09 -44.25 -48.99
C MET A 43 126.33 -43.90 -50.46
N GLN A 44 126.78 -42.66 -50.76
CA GLN A 44 127.20 -42.26 -52.10
C GLN A 44 128.44 -43.02 -52.57
N GLN A 45 129.40 -43.27 -51.68
CA GLN A 45 130.60 -44.05 -51.98
C GLN A 45 130.24 -45.52 -52.24
N ALA A 46 129.39 -46.13 -51.40
CA ALA A 46 128.86 -47.48 -51.62
C ALA A 46 128.10 -47.60 -52.95
N LYS A 47 127.33 -46.57 -53.34
CA LYS A 47 126.66 -46.45 -54.64
C LYS A 47 127.64 -46.39 -55.82
N SER A 48 128.85 -45.86 -55.61
CA SER A 48 129.91 -45.81 -56.63
C SER A 48 130.66 -47.15 -56.80
N THR A 49 130.78 -47.93 -55.72
CA THR A 49 131.49 -49.22 -55.68
C THR A 49 130.60 -50.39 -56.14
N LEU A 50 129.29 -50.33 -55.88
CA LEU A 50 128.29 -51.36 -56.24
C LEU A 50 127.66 -51.09 -57.62
N LYS A 51 128.49 -50.87 -58.67
CA LYS A 51 127.99 -50.58 -60.03
C LYS A 51 126.98 -51.60 -60.57
N ASP A 52 127.09 -52.87 -60.17
CA ASP A 52 126.19 -53.96 -60.61
C ASP A 52 124.85 -54.02 -59.87
N ARG A 53 124.67 -53.33 -58.73
CA ARG A 53 123.42 -53.30 -57.95
C ARG A 53 122.78 -51.92 -57.82
N LYS A 54 123.37 -50.89 -58.42
CA LYS A 54 122.85 -49.51 -58.43
C LYS A 54 121.37 -49.43 -58.82
N ARG A 55 120.97 -50.20 -59.84
CA ARG A 55 119.57 -50.24 -60.31
C ARG A 55 118.61 -50.84 -59.27
N GLU A 56 119.06 -51.84 -58.50
CA GLU A 56 118.25 -52.46 -57.43
C GLU A 56 118.04 -51.51 -56.25
N ILE A 57 119.08 -50.74 -55.90
CA ILE A 57 119.01 -49.70 -54.86
C ILE A 57 118.09 -48.55 -55.28
N GLU A 58 118.20 -48.06 -56.53
CA GLU A 58 117.29 -47.04 -57.07
C GLU A 58 115.83 -47.51 -57.07
N THR A 59 115.58 -48.78 -57.44
CA THR A 59 114.25 -49.39 -57.40
C THR A 59 113.72 -49.48 -55.95
N PHE A 60 114.57 -49.80 -54.97
CA PHE A 60 114.18 -49.83 -53.57
C PHE A 60 113.85 -48.43 -53.03
N GLU A 61 114.67 -47.41 -53.34
CA GLU A 61 114.40 -46.01 -53.01
C GLU A 61 113.08 -45.52 -53.62
N GLU A 62 112.76 -45.95 -54.85
CA GLU A 62 111.47 -45.68 -55.50
C GLU A 62 110.30 -46.35 -54.76
N TYR A 63 110.44 -47.62 -54.33
CA TYR A 63 109.42 -48.30 -53.54
C TYR A 63 109.21 -47.66 -52.16
N VAL A 64 110.28 -47.24 -51.48
CA VAL A 64 110.20 -46.52 -50.21
C VAL A 64 109.49 -45.18 -50.39
N SER A 65 109.85 -44.41 -51.43
CA SER A 65 109.19 -43.14 -51.74
C SER A 65 107.71 -43.34 -52.06
N ARG A 66 107.36 -44.41 -52.79
CA ARG A 66 105.97 -44.77 -53.09
C ARG A 66 105.19 -45.16 -51.84
N LEU A 67 105.79 -45.92 -50.92
CA LEU A 67 105.20 -46.26 -49.62
C LEU A 67 104.96 -45.01 -48.76
N GLN A 68 105.92 -44.10 -48.70
CA GLN A 68 105.77 -42.82 -48.00
C GLN A 68 104.63 -41.98 -48.59
N ASN A 69 104.56 -41.89 -49.92
CA ASN A 69 103.47 -41.17 -50.59
C ASN A 69 102.10 -41.80 -50.33
N LEU A 70 102.00 -43.14 -50.35
CA LEU A 70 100.75 -43.85 -50.01
C LEU A 70 100.35 -43.63 -48.55
N TYR A 71 101.32 -43.61 -47.63
CA TYR A 71 101.08 -43.33 -46.23
C TYR A 71 100.58 -41.90 -46.00
N LEU A 72 101.24 -40.91 -46.62
CA LEU A 72 100.80 -39.51 -46.58
C LEU A 72 99.41 -39.33 -47.18
N ALA A 73 99.14 -39.95 -48.33
CA ALA A 73 97.82 -39.91 -48.95
C ALA A 73 96.72 -40.54 -48.05
N SER A 74 97.03 -41.64 -47.34
CA SER A 74 96.12 -42.25 -46.39
C SER A 74 95.84 -41.35 -45.17
N LEU A 75 96.88 -40.68 -44.64
CA LEU A 75 96.73 -39.70 -43.57
C LEU A 75 95.87 -38.51 -44.02
N GLU A 76 96.16 -37.94 -45.19
CA GLU A 76 95.37 -36.83 -45.76
C GLU A 76 93.91 -37.22 -45.99
N MET A 77 93.67 -38.43 -46.52
CA MET A 77 92.31 -38.96 -46.69
C MET A 77 91.59 -39.11 -45.35
N ASN A 78 92.28 -39.59 -44.31
CA ASN A 78 91.68 -39.73 -42.99
C ASN A 78 91.33 -38.37 -42.37
N VAL A 79 92.27 -37.41 -42.38
CA VAL A 79 92.02 -36.05 -41.89
C VAL A 79 90.83 -35.42 -42.64
N THR A 80 90.79 -35.54 -43.96
CA THR A 80 89.68 -35.03 -44.78
C THR A 80 88.35 -35.70 -44.43
N ALA A 81 88.35 -37.01 -44.17
CA ALA A 81 87.15 -37.76 -43.77
C ALA A 81 86.66 -37.34 -42.39
N GLU A 82 87.56 -37.19 -41.41
CA GLU A 82 87.24 -36.72 -40.06
C GLU A 82 86.69 -35.29 -40.08
N GLU A 83 87.30 -34.38 -40.84
CA GLU A 83 86.79 -33.02 -41.02
C GLU A 83 85.39 -33.00 -41.62
N LYS A 84 85.15 -33.83 -42.65
CA LYS A 84 83.83 -33.96 -43.27
C LYS A 84 82.80 -34.50 -42.28
N ILE A 85 83.12 -35.56 -41.55
CA ILE A 85 82.23 -36.16 -40.53
C ILE A 85 81.94 -35.14 -39.43
N SER A 86 82.95 -34.43 -38.94
CA SER A 86 82.82 -33.41 -37.90
C SER A 86 81.90 -32.27 -38.35
N LYS A 87 82.08 -31.79 -39.59
CA LYS A 87 81.23 -30.76 -40.19
C LYS A 87 79.78 -31.22 -40.34
N GLU A 88 79.55 -32.39 -40.95
CA GLU A 88 78.20 -32.94 -41.13
C GLU A 88 77.49 -33.19 -39.78
N LEU A 89 78.21 -33.69 -38.78
CA LEU A 89 77.68 -33.85 -37.43
C LEU A 89 77.34 -32.50 -36.79
N SER A 90 78.22 -31.51 -36.91
CA SER A 90 78.00 -30.16 -36.38
C SER A 90 76.78 -29.48 -37.01
N GLU A 91 76.65 -29.55 -38.34
CA GLU A 91 75.50 -29.03 -39.08
C GLU A 91 74.21 -29.70 -38.62
N LYS A 92 74.19 -31.03 -38.55
CA LYS A 92 73.01 -31.79 -38.11
C LYS A 92 72.64 -31.53 -36.64
N LEU A 93 73.63 -31.29 -35.78
CA LEU A 93 73.42 -30.95 -34.37
C LEU A 93 72.85 -29.53 -34.24
N ASN A 94 73.34 -28.58 -35.04
CA ASN A 94 72.78 -27.24 -35.10
C ASN A 94 71.34 -27.24 -35.63
N GLU A 95 71.05 -27.97 -36.72
CA GLU A 95 69.66 -28.10 -37.21
C GLU A 95 68.72 -28.66 -36.15
N LYS A 96 69.15 -29.70 -35.42
CA LYS A 96 68.37 -30.25 -34.31
C LYS A 96 68.18 -29.26 -33.17
N ASN A 97 69.22 -28.49 -32.83
CA ASN A 97 69.13 -27.44 -31.81
C ASN A 97 68.13 -26.35 -32.21
N GLU A 98 68.14 -25.91 -33.47
CA GLU A 98 67.18 -24.93 -33.98
C GLU A 98 65.73 -25.46 -33.88
N VAL A 99 65.50 -26.73 -34.24
CA VAL A 99 64.20 -27.38 -34.07
C VAL A 99 63.80 -27.48 -32.59
N ILE A 100 64.72 -27.79 -31.69
CA ILE A 100 64.44 -27.83 -30.25
C ILE A 100 64.07 -26.43 -29.74
N LEU A 101 64.77 -25.40 -30.19
CA LEU A 101 64.47 -24.00 -29.83
C LEU A 101 63.10 -23.57 -30.35
N SER A 102 62.74 -23.94 -31.58
CA SER A 102 61.42 -23.62 -32.15
C SER A 102 60.30 -24.33 -31.39
N LEU A 103 60.47 -25.63 -31.10
CA LEU A 103 59.50 -26.41 -30.33
C LEU A 103 59.34 -25.86 -28.90
N ASN A 104 60.42 -25.45 -28.25
CA ASN A 104 60.35 -24.85 -26.91
C ASN A 104 59.63 -23.50 -26.91
N LYS A 105 59.82 -22.68 -27.96
CA LYS A 105 59.06 -21.43 -28.14
C LYS A 105 57.56 -21.73 -28.31
N GLU A 106 57.22 -22.73 -29.12
CA GLU A 106 55.84 -23.13 -29.36
C GLU A 106 55.18 -23.68 -28.08
N ILE A 107 55.88 -24.53 -27.32
CA ILE A 107 55.41 -25.04 -26.02
C ILE A 107 55.15 -23.90 -25.04
N ASN A 108 56.04 -22.91 -24.97
CA ASN A 108 55.84 -21.76 -24.09
C ASN A 108 54.65 -20.89 -24.53
N ASN A 109 54.48 -20.70 -25.84
CA ASN A 109 53.32 -19.98 -26.37
C ASN A 109 52.00 -20.70 -26.04
N LEU A 110 51.95 -22.03 -26.26
CA LEU A 110 50.79 -22.85 -25.92
C LEU A 110 50.49 -22.84 -24.41
N LYS A 111 51.52 -22.87 -23.56
CA LYS A 111 51.33 -22.74 -22.09
C LYS A 111 50.70 -21.41 -21.71
N ASN A 112 51.13 -20.31 -22.30
CA ASN A 112 50.56 -18.98 -22.05
C ASN A 112 49.11 -18.92 -22.51
N GLN A 113 48.80 -19.41 -23.72
CA GLN A 113 47.43 -19.49 -24.23
C GLN A 113 46.54 -20.34 -23.31
N ILE A 114 47.03 -21.48 -22.81
CA ILE A 114 46.30 -22.31 -21.86
C ILE A 114 46.04 -21.55 -20.54
N SER A 115 47.00 -20.78 -20.03
CA SER A 115 46.77 -20.00 -18.80
C SER A 115 45.74 -18.90 -19.01
N GLU A 116 45.80 -18.20 -20.15
CA GLU A 116 44.81 -17.17 -20.51
C GLU A 116 43.41 -17.78 -20.62
N ILE A 117 43.27 -18.90 -21.34
CA ILE A 117 41.98 -19.60 -21.49
C ILE A 117 41.44 -20.04 -20.12
N LYS A 118 42.30 -20.55 -19.22
CA LYS A 118 41.88 -20.94 -17.87
C LYS A 118 41.39 -19.73 -17.07
N GLU A 119 42.06 -18.59 -17.17
CA GLU A 119 41.65 -17.38 -16.49
C GLU A 119 40.32 -16.85 -17.05
N THR A 120 40.14 -16.87 -18.37
CA THR A 120 38.87 -16.49 -19.00
C THR A 120 37.73 -17.43 -18.61
N ASN A 121 37.98 -18.74 -18.55
CA ASN A 121 36.97 -19.71 -18.11
C ASN A 121 36.55 -19.47 -16.66
N LYS A 122 37.51 -19.18 -15.77
CA LYS A 122 37.22 -18.87 -14.37
C LYS A 122 36.33 -17.61 -14.26
N ARG A 123 36.64 -16.55 -15.01
CA ARG A 123 35.82 -15.33 -15.06
C ARG A 123 34.42 -15.59 -15.61
N LEU A 124 34.31 -16.43 -16.64
CA LEU A 124 33.02 -16.83 -17.21
C LEU A 124 32.19 -17.63 -16.20
N GLU A 125 32.79 -18.58 -15.47
CA GLU A 125 32.11 -19.34 -14.42
C GLU A 125 31.62 -18.44 -13.28
N GLU A 126 32.41 -17.45 -12.86
CA GLU A 126 32.02 -16.46 -11.86
C GLU A 126 30.85 -15.60 -12.35
N SER A 127 30.90 -15.11 -13.59
CA SER A 127 29.82 -14.34 -14.21
C SER A 127 28.54 -15.17 -14.37
N LEU A 128 28.66 -16.46 -14.66
CA LEU A 128 27.51 -17.36 -14.81
C LEU A 128 26.81 -17.59 -13.46
N LYS A 129 27.59 -17.77 -12.37
CA LYS A 129 27.05 -17.84 -10.99
C LYS A 129 26.35 -16.56 -10.56
N GLU A 130 26.91 -15.40 -10.91
CA GLU A 130 26.27 -14.10 -10.65
C GLU A 130 24.97 -13.95 -11.43
N LYS A 131 24.95 -14.36 -12.70
CA LYS A 131 23.73 -14.34 -13.51
C LYS A 131 22.65 -15.26 -12.93
N ASP A 132 23.01 -16.44 -12.44
CA ASP A 132 22.08 -17.37 -11.80
C ASP A 132 21.49 -16.80 -10.51
N SER A 133 22.29 -16.10 -9.69
CA SER A 133 21.81 -15.47 -8.46
C SER A 133 20.84 -14.32 -8.76
N VAL A 134 21.17 -13.49 -9.75
CA VAL A 134 20.29 -12.40 -10.23
C VAL A 134 18.99 -12.97 -10.79
N THR A 135 19.04 -14.07 -11.54
CA THR A 135 17.84 -14.70 -12.12
C THR A 135 16.90 -15.19 -11.02
N LYS A 136 17.42 -15.87 -10.00
CA LYS A 136 16.62 -16.31 -8.84
C LYS A 136 15.98 -15.14 -8.10
N SER A 137 16.75 -14.08 -7.84
CA SER A 137 16.21 -12.86 -7.19
C SER A 137 15.11 -12.20 -8.02
N THR A 138 15.24 -12.21 -9.35
CA THR A 138 14.23 -11.67 -10.27
C THR A 138 12.96 -12.52 -10.28
N GLU A 139 13.09 -13.85 -10.23
CA GLU A 139 11.95 -14.77 -10.11
C GLU A 139 11.20 -14.58 -8.79
N GLU A 140 11.92 -14.43 -7.67
CA GLU A 140 11.34 -14.14 -6.36
C GLU A 140 10.58 -12.81 -6.34
N LEU A 141 11.18 -11.74 -6.89
CA LEU A 141 10.52 -10.43 -7.02
C LEU A 141 9.26 -10.51 -7.90
N ASN A 142 9.32 -11.26 -9.00
CA ASN A 142 8.14 -11.47 -9.86
C ASN A 142 7.03 -12.23 -9.14
N ALA A 143 7.36 -13.24 -8.34
CA ALA A 143 6.39 -13.96 -7.53
C ALA A 143 5.74 -13.05 -6.48
N GLN A 144 6.55 -12.22 -5.79
CA GLN A 144 6.04 -11.21 -4.84
C GLN A 144 5.13 -10.18 -5.51
N ASN A 145 5.54 -9.65 -6.66
CA ASN A 145 4.73 -8.70 -7.44
C ASN A 145 3.39 -9.31 -7.86
N LYS A 146 3.39 -10.56 -8.31
CA LYS A 146 2.16 -11.27 -8.69
C LYS A 146 1.24 -11.49 -7.48
N PHE A 147 1.80 -11.80 -6.31
CA PHE A 147 1.04 -11.91 -5.07
C PHE A 147 0.40 -10.57 -4.68
N LEU A 148 1.19 -9.49 -4.69
CA LEU A 148 0.73 -8.15 -4.33
C LEU A 148 -0.37 -7.65 -5.30
N LEU A 149 -0.19 -7.89 -6.60
CA LEU A 149 -1.18 -7.54 -7.62
C LEU A 149 -2.52 -8.27 -7.38
N ASN A 150 -2.47 -9.55 -7.04
CA ASN A 150 -3.68 -10.31 -6.69
C ASN A 150 -4.35 -9.78 -5.42
N GLN A 151 -3.58 -9.32 -4.43
CA GLN A 151 -4.14 -8.71 -3.22
C GLN A 151 -4.83 -7.37 -3.55
N ILE A 152 -4.17 -6.50 -4.30
CA ILE A 152 -4.74 -5.23 -4.76
C ILE A 152 -6.03 -5.44 -5.55
N ASN A 153 -6.07 -6.44 -6.44
CA ASN A 153 -7.28 -6.74 -7.20
C ASN A 153 -8.44 -7.17 -6.30
N LYS A 154 -8.20 -8.00 -5.28
CA LYS A 154 -9.22 -8.38 -4.30
C LYS A 154 -9.72 -7.20 -3.47
N GLU A 155 -8.82 -6.31 -3.06
CA GLU A 155 -9.17 -5.09 -2.33
C GLU A 155 -10.02 -4.16 -3.21
N ASN A 156 -9.66 -4.00 -4.48
CA ASN A 156 -10.44 -3.22 -5.44
C ASN A 156 -11.85 -3.80 -5.66
N GLU A 157 -11.99 -5.12 -5.81
CA GLU A 157 -13.30 -5.77 -5.91
C GLU A 157 -14.17 -5.51 -4.67
N MET A 158 -13.58 -5.59 -3.46
CA MET A 158 -14.27 -5.25 -2.22
C MET A 158 -14.68 -3.78 -2.17
N LEU A 159 -13.81 -2.87 -2.60
CA LEU A 159 -14.11 -1.44 -2.65
C LEU A 159 -15.25 -1.13 -3.62
N TYR A 160 -15.27 -1.74 -4.81
CA TYR A 160 -16.37 -1.58 -5.76
C TYR A 160 -17.70 -2.06 -5.15
N SER A 161 -17.71 -3.25 -4.52
CA SER A 161 -18.89 -3.75 -3.80
C SER A 161 -19.36 -2.78 -2.73
N LYS A 162 -18.43 -2.21 -1.94
CA LYS A 162 -18.77 -1.25 -0.89
C LYS A 162 -19.33 0.06 -1.44
N ILE A 163 -18.81 0.53 -2.57
CA ILE A 163 -19.32 1.71 -3.26
C ILE A 163 -20.76 1.47 -3.72
N ASP A 164 -21.06 0.30 -4.27
CA ASP A 164 -22.41 -0.03 -4.72
C ASP A 164 -23.39 -0.16 -3.53
N GLU A 165 -22.96 -0.74 -2.42
CA GLU A 165 -23.73 -0.74 -1.17
C GLU A 165 -24.03 0.70 -0.70
N LEU A 166 -23.04 1.58 -0.70
CA LEU A 166 -23.20 2.97 -0.28
C LEU A 166 -24.19 3.73 -1.17
N LYS A 167 -24.12 3.56 -2.50
CA LYS A 167 -25.10 4.14 -3.43
C LYS A 167 -26.52 3.67 -3.11
N SER A 168 -26.69 2.37 -2.87
CA SER A 168 -28.01 1.82 -2.53
C SER A 168 -28.56 2.41 -1.22
N LEU A 169 -27.67 2.73 -0.27
CA LEU A 169 -28.03 3.34 1.00
C LEU A 169 -28.37 4.82 0.83
N GLU A 170 -27.65 5.52 -0.04
CA GLU A 170 -27.91 6.92 -0.40
C GLU A 170 -29.28 7.09 -1.09
N ASP A 171 -29.64 6.16 -1.98
CA ASP A 171 -30.97 6.11 -2.60
C ASP A 171 -32.08 5.91 -1.55
N LYS A 172 -31.88 4.97 -0.62
CA LYS A 172 -32.81 4.75 0.50
C LYS A 172 -32.90 5.95 1.44
N PHE A 173 -31.79 6.61 1.71
CA PHE A 173 -31.79 7.81 2.54
C PHE A 173 -32.55 8.95 1.85
N SER A 174 -32.37 9.10 0.54
CA SER A 174 -33.08 10.09 -0.27
C SER A 174 -34.59 9.86 -0.26
N SER A 175 -35.04 8.60 -0.40
CA SER A 175 -36.47 8.27 -0.34
C SER A 175 -37.07 8.52 1.04
N LEU A 176 -36.39 8.10 2.12
CA LEU A 176 -36.82 8.37 3.49
C LEU A 176 -36.84 9.87 3.83
N SER A 177 -35.89 10.64 3.30
CA SER A 177 -35.87 12.10 3.47
C SER A 177 -37.08 12.77 2.81
N LEU A 178 -37.45 12.34 1.60
CA LEU A 178 -38.65 12.81 0.92
C LEU A 178 -39.93 12.44 1.68
N GLU A 179 -40.00 11.21 2.21
CA GLU A 179 -41.14 10.76 3.02
C GLU A 179 -41.27 11.57 4.32
N ASN A 180 -40.16 11.82 5.04
CA ASN A 180 -40.16 12.67 6.23
C ASN A 180 -40.64 14.10 5.93
N LYS A 181 -40.22 14.67 4.79
CA LYS A 181 -40.68 15.99 4.35
C LYS A 181 -42.19 16.01 4.12
N LYS A 182 -42.75 14.97 3.48
CA LYS A 182 -44.20 14.84 3.28
C LYS A 182 -44.93 14.73 4.62
N LEU A 183 -44.46 13.84 5.50
CA LEU A 183 -45.08 13.62 6.80
C LEU A 183 -45.05 14.88 7.69
N ASN A 184 -43.95 15.65 7.66
CA ASN A 184 -43.90 16.95 8.33
C ASN A 184 -44.87 17.96 7.73
N GLY A 185 -45.01 17.96 6.39
CA GLY A 185 -46.04 18.75 5.70
C GLY A 185 -47.43 18.40 6.21
N ASP A 186 -47.78 17.11 6.19
CA ASP A 186 -49.08 16.62 6.67
C ASP A 186 -49.32 16.97 8.14
N PHE A 187 -48.32 16.79 9.00
CA PHE A 187 -48.37 17.17 10.42
C PHE A 187 -48.65 18.67 10.60
N SER A 188 -47.98 19.54 9.83
CA SER A 188 -48.21 20.99 9.89
C SER A 188 -49.64 21.37 9.49
N THR A 189 -50.21 20.70 8.47
CA THR A 189 -51.60 20.94 8.06
C THR A 189 -52.60 20.45 9.10
N LEU A 190 -52.34 19.29 9.71
CA LEU A 190 -53.21 18.74 10.74
C LEU A 190 -53.16 19.59 12.01
N SER A 191 -51.98 20.06 12.40
CA SER A 191 -51.80 20.98 13.52
C SER A 191 -52.55 22.30 13.30
N SER A 192 -52.52 22.85 12.08
CA SER A 192 -53.29 24.06 11.73
C SER A 192 -54.80 23.82 11.84
N LYS A 193 -55.29 22.70 11.32
CA LYS A 193 -56.71 22.31 11.44
C LYS A 193 -57.13 22.11 12.90
N LEU A 194 -56.25 21.55 13.74
CA LEU A 194 -56.52 21.37 15.16
C LEU A 194 -56.66 22.73 15.85
N ALA A 195 -55.73 23.66 15.59
CA ALA A 195 -55.81 25.02 16.11
C ALA A 195 -57.09 25.75 15.68
N GLU A 196 -57.52 25.60 14.41
CA GLU A 196 -58.80 26.14 13.93
C GLU A 196 -60.00 25.56 14.70
N LYS A 197 -59.99 24.25 14.98
CA LYS A 197 -61.04 23.60 15.77
C LYS A 197 -61.03 24.07 17.22
N ASP A 198 -59.86 24.25 17.82
CA ASP A 198 -59.72 24.79 19.18
C ASP A 198 -60.27 26.22 19.26
N MET A 199 -59.94 27.09 18.30
CA MET A 199 -60.51 28.44 18.22
C MET A 199 -62.04 28.40 18.08
N TYR A 200 -62.56 27.50 17.25
CA TYR A 200 -64.00 27.32 17.09
C TYR A 200 -64.66 26.86 18.40
N ILE A 201 -64.06 25.89 19.11
CA ILE A 201 -64.53 25.44 20.43
C ILE A 201 -64.52 26.59 21.43
N SER A 202 -63.45 27.38 21.52
CA SER A 202 -63.40 28.56 22.39
C SER A 202 -64.53 29.53 22.10
N SER A 203 -64.81 29.82 20.82
CA SER A 203 -65.93 30.69 20.45
C SER A 203 -67.30 30.15 20.85
N LEU A 204 -67.50 28.82 20.79
CA LEU A 204 -68.72 28.19 21.25
C LEU A 204 -68.84 28.23 22.78
N LEU A 205 -67.74 28.05 23.51
CA LEU A 205 -67.71 28.19 24.96
C LEU A 205 -68.06 29.62 25.40
N ASP A 206 -67.50 30.64 24.73
CA ASP A 206 -67.84 32.04 24.97
C ASP A 206 -69.34 32.30 24.71
N LYS A 207 -69.89 31.70 23.64
CA LYS A 207 -71.32 31.81 23.33
C LYS A 207 -72.19 31.14 24.40
N ILE A 208 -71.79 29.96 24.88
CA ILE A 208 -72.48 29.26 25.97
C ILE A 208 -72.45 30.11 27.23
N SER A 209 -71.28 30.62 27.63
CA SER A 209 -71.13 31.49 28.81
C SER A 209 -72.01 32.74 28.73
N PHE A 210 -72.07 33.39 27.56
CA PHE A 210 -72.96 34.52 27.34
C PHE A 210 -74.45 34.14 27.48
N LEU A 211 -74.86 33.01 26.91
CA LEU A 211 -76.23 32.52 27.03
C LEU A 211 -76.58 32.15 28.47
N GLU A 212 -75.68 31.50 29.20
CA GLU A 212 -75.84 31.17 30.62
C GLU A 212 -76.04 32.43 31.47
N SER A 213 -75.21 33.46 31.26
CA SER A 213 -75.35 34.76 31.95
C SER A 213 -76.70 35.43 31.67
N ASN A 214 -77.14 35.44 30.40
CA ASN A 214 -78.46 35.97 30.05
C ASN A 214 -79.61 35.18 30.68
N LEU A 215 -79.47 33.85 30.77
CA LEU A 215 -80.45 32.97 31.39
C LEU A 215 -80.53 33.24 32.90
N GLU A 216 -79.39 33.46 33.55
CA GLU A 216 -79.31 33.84 34.96
C GLU A 216 -79.97 35.20 35.19
N HIS A 217 -79.69 36.20 34.35
CA HIS A 217 -80.33 37.51 34.42
C HIS A 217 -81.85 37.42 34.26
N SER A 218 -82.32 36.73 33.21
CA SER A 218 -83.75 36.49 32.99
C SER A 218 -84.41 35.75 34.15
N THR A 219 -83.71 34.80 34.76
CA THR A 219 -84.19 34.06 35.94
C THR A 219 -84.28 34.98 37.16
N SER A 220 -83.34 35.89 37.34
CA SER A 220 -83.37 36.93 38.37
C SER A 220 -84.55 37.88 38.18
N ASP A 221 -84.77 38.35 36.95
CA ASP A 221 -85.89 39.23 36.61
C ASP A 221 -87.24 38.55 36.88
N ILE A 222 -87.40 37.28 36.48
CA ILE A 222 -88.60 36.50 36.79
C ILE A 222 -88.81 36.38 38.31
N LYS A 223 -87.74 36.20 39.10
CA LYS A 223 -87.85 36.16 40.56
C LYS A 223 -88.29 37.51 41.13
N ALA A 224 -87.76 38.62 40.62
CA ALA A 224 -88.14 39.96 41.05
C ALA A 224 -89.63 40.25 40.75
N ILE A 225 -90.07 40.00 39.52
CA ILE A 225 -91.49 40.15 39.11
C ILE A 225 -92.40 39.26 39.98
N ARG A 226 -91.98 38.02 40.27
CA ARG A 226 -92.76 37.13 41.17
C ARG A 226 -92.84 37.68 42.59
N LEU A 227 -91.81 38.37 43.08
CA LEU A 227 -91.82 39.01 44.39
C LEU A 227 -92.79 40.21 44.39
N GLU A 228 -92.69 41.08 43.38
CA GLU A 228 -93.61 42.21 43.19
C GLU A 228 -95.06 41.76 43.11
N HIS A 229 -95.38 40.78 42.25
CA HIS A 229 -96.73 40.22 42.19
C HIS A 229 -97.19 39.60 43.51
N LYS A 230 -96.29 38.99 44.30
CA LYS A 230 -96.63 38.44 45.62
C LYS A 230 -96.99 39.57 46.61
N GLU A 231 -96.25 40.66 46.59
CA GLU A 231 -96.53 41.85 47.40
C GLU A 231 -97.84 42.53 46.97
N GLU A 232 -98.07 42.66 45.67
CA GLU A 232 -99.34 43.17 45.12
C GLU A 232 -100.53 42.30 45.54
N ILE A 233 -100.43 40.97 45.42
CA ILE A 233 -101.47 40.04 45.88
C ILE A 233 -101.73 40.19 47.38
N GLN A 234 -100.69 40.36 48.20
CA GLN A 234 -100.86 40.64 49.63
C GLN A 234 -101.58 41.96 49.89
N ASN A 235 -101.24 43.01 49.15
CA ASN A 235 -101.89 44.31 49.27
C ASN A 235 -103.36 44.26 48.83
N ILE A 236 -103.67 43.64 47.68
CA ILE A 236 -105.05 43.43 47.22
C ILE A 236 -105.84 42.63 48.25
N SER A 237 -105.26 41.57 48.82
CA SER A 237 -105.90 40.77 49.87
C SER A 237 -106.19 41.58 51.14
N LYS A 238 -105.25 42.45 51.57
CA LYS A 238 -105.47 43.37 52.70
C LYS A 238 -106.60 44.35 52.40
N VAL A 239 -106.60 44.98 51.23
CA VAL A 239 -107.65 45.93 50.80
C VAL A 239 -109.00 45.23 50.72
N HIS A 240 -109.05 44.06 50.09
CA HIS A 240 -110.29 43.28 49.96
C HIS A 240 -110.86 42.86 51.33
N ASN A 241 -110.01 42.47 52.28
CA ASN A 241 -110.45 42.18 53.64
C ASN A 241 -110.99 43.42 54.36
N LEU A 242 -110.35 44.59 54.17
CA LEU A 242 -110.81 45.86 54.72
C LEU A 242 -112.18 46.25 54.16
N ASP A 243 -112.34 46.13 52.83
CA ASP A 243 -113.62 46.39 52.14
C ASP A 243 -114.71 45.42 52.59
N LYS A 244 -114.36 44.15 52.80
CA LYS A 244 -115.28 43.14 53.35
C LYS A 244 -115.73 43.49 54.76
N GLU A 245 -114.82 43.89 55.66
CA GLU A 245 -115.17 44.37 57.00
C GLU A 245 -116.08 45.60 56.95
N ASN A 246 -115.75 46.57 56.10
CA ASN A 246 -116.56 47.78 55.90
C ASN A 246 -117.97 47.45 55.40
N SER A 247 -118.10 46.57 54.41
CA SER A 247 -119.40 46.15 53.88
C SER A 247 -120.22 45.36 54.92
N LEU A 248 -119.57 44.51 55.72
CA LEU A 248 -120.23 43.80 56.83
C LEU A 248 -120.73 44.76 57.91
N LYS A 249 -119.96 45.80 58.23
CA LYS A 249 -120.35 46.86 59.17
C LYS A 249 -121.57 47.62 58.65
N GLN A 250 -121.57 47.98 57.37
CA GLN A 250 -122.68 48.68 56.73
C GLN A 250 -123.95 47.82 56.68
N GLN A 251 -123.81 46.51 56.40
CA GLN A 251 -124.94 45.57 56.47
C GLN A 251 -125.49 45.44 57.89
N LYS A 252 -124.64 45.41 58.92
CA LYS A 252 -125.08 45.39 60.33
C LYS A 252 -125.85 46.65 60.70
N GLU A 253 -125.37 47.83 60.30
CA GLU A 253 -126.06 49.10 60.53
C GLU A 253 -127.45 49.11 59.86
N ASN A 254 -127.53 48.70 58.59
CA ASN A 254 -128.80 48.60 57.87
C ASN A 254 -129.79 47.60 58.52
N LEU A 255 -129.29 46.46 59.01
CA LEU A 255 -130.12 45.46 59.68
C LEU A 255 -130.65 45.99 61.02
N GLN A 256 -129.82 46.73 61.75
CA GLN A 256 -130.19 47.39 63.00
C GLN A 256 -131.27 48.44 62.75
N GLU A 257 -131.14 49.23 61.69
CA GLU A 257 -132.16 50.20 61.27
C GLU A 257 -133.47 49.52 60.86
N TYR A 258 -133.42 48.39 60.14
CA TYR A 258 -134.60 47.59 59.79
C TYR A 258 -135.37 47.09 61.02
N TYR A 259 -134.67 46.55 62.03
CA TYR A 259 -135.31 46.07 63.25
C TYR A 259 -135.87 47.21 64.11
N SER A 260 -135.15 48.34 64.21
CA SER A 260 -135.68 49.54 64.89
C SER A 260 -136.99 50.01 64.26
N ARG A 261 -137.05 50.06 62.92
CA ARG A 261 -138.25 50.46 62.19
C ARG A 261 -139.40 49.46 62.32
N LYS A 262 -139.08 48.16 62.39
CA LYS A 262 -140.08 47.11 62.64
C LYS A 262 -140.68 47.23 64.04
N ILE A 263 -139.87 47.52 65.06
CA ILE A 263 -140.33 47.74 66.43
C ILE A 263 -141.23 48.99 66.50
N GLU A 264 -140.88 50.07 65.79
CA GLU A 264 -141.73 51.26 65.71
C GLU A 264 -143.12 50.95 65.13
N MET A 265 -143.17 50.19 64.03
CA MET A 265 -144.46 49.76 63.44
C MET A 265 -145.28 48.88 64.39
N GLU A 266 -144.65 47.99 65.16
CA GLU A 266 -145.34 47.16 66.15
C GLU A 266 -145.89 47.99 67.31
N ILE A 267 -145.17 49.03 67.75
CA ILE A 267 -145.66 50.00 68.75
C ILE A 267 -146.87 50.77 68.20
N GLU A 268 -146.84 51.20 66.94
CA GLU A 268 -147.99 51.84 66.28
C GLU A 268 -149.18 50.90 66.15
N HIS A 269 -148.96 49.64 65.78
CA HIS A 269 -150.02 48.65 65.66
C HIS A 269 -150.68 48.35 67.01
N ILE A 270 -149.89 48.25 68.09
CA ILE A 270 -150.42 48.09 69.46
C ILE A 270 -151.22 49.33 69.89
N LYS A 271 -150.77 50.55 69.57
CA LYS A 271 -151.55 51.77 69.81
C LYS A 271 -152.89 51.74 69.08
N LEU A 272 -152.89 51.32 67.81
CA LEU A 272 -154.10 51.24 67.00
C LEU A 272 -155.12 50.25 67.59
N ILE A 273 -154.68 49.07 68.03
CA ILE A 273 -155.54 48.08 68.73
C ILE A 273 -156.12 48.69 70.01
N LYS A 274 -155.29 49.39 70.77
CA LYS A 274 -155.70 50.01 72.03
C LYS A 274 -156.77 51.09 71.78
N ASP A 275 -156.65 51.87 70.72
CA ASP A 275 -157.61 52.91 70.35
C ASP A 275 -158.93 52.33 69.83
N THR A 276 -158.91 51.21 69.09
CA THR A 276 -160.15 50.49 68.70
C THR A 276 -160.86 49.84 69.88
N GLU A 277 -160.12 49.35 70.87
CA GLU A 277 -160.70 48.74 72.07
C GLU A 277 -161.32 49.79 73.01
N ILE A 278 -160.71 50.97 73.13
CA ILE A 278 -161.31 52.13 73.82
C ILE A 278 -162.60 52.56 73.13
N LYS A 279 -162.62 52.61 71.80
CA LYS A 279 -163.81 52.98 71.01
C LYS A 279 -164.97 51.98 71.19
N ASN A 280 -164.66 50.68 71.18
CA ASN A 280 -165.66 49.62 71.45
C ASN A 280 -166.22 49.64 72.88
N LEU A 281 -165.45 50.12 73.87
CA LEU A 281 -165.93 50.31 75.24
C LEU A 281 -166.78 51.57 75.39
N GLN A 282 -166.51 52.62 74.60
CA GLN A 282 -167.33 53.84 74.53
C GLN A 282 -168.70 53.57 73.87
N ASP A 283 -168.73 52.82 72.77
CA ASP A 283 -169.97 52.47 72.07
C ASP A 283 -170.91 51.56 72.90
N LYS A 284 -170.35 50.72 73.78
CA LYS A 284 -171.14 49.91 74.74
C LYS A 284 -171.72 50.71 75.91
N LEU A 285 -171.16 51.89 76.21
CA LEU A 285 -171.59 52.76 77.30
C LEU A 285 -172.74 53.69 76.89
N GLU A 286 -172.87 54.04 75.60
CA GLU A 286 -173.99 54.85 75.07
C GLU A 286 -175.28 54.05 74.85
N GLY A 287 -175.20 52.74 74.60
CA GLY A 287 -176.38 51.87 74.48
C GLY A 287 -177.19 51.69 75.78
N PHE A 288 -176.59 51.92 76.95
CA PHE A 288 -177.26 51.79 78.26
C PHE A 288 -178.08 53.02 78.68
N LYS A 289 -178.13 54.10 77.87
CA LYS A 289 -178.82 55.36 78.21
C LYS A 289 -180.16 55.63 77.50
N ASN A 290 -180.60 54.81 76.54
CA ASN A 290 -181.90 54.99 75.85
C ASN A 290 -182.74 53.70 75.90
N ASN A 291 -183.98 53.79 76.45
CA ASN A 291 -184.94 52.74 76.87
C ASN A 291 -184.72 52.26 78.32
N LYS A 292 -184.92 53.07 79.37
CA LYS A 292 -186.18 53.69 79.85
C LYS A 292 -187.11 54.34 78.82
#